data_AF-A0ABD1B3V5-F1
#
_entry.id   AF-A0ABD1B3V5-F1
#
_cell.length_a   1.000
_cell.length_b   1.000
_cell.length_c   1.000
_cell.angle_alpha   90.00
_cell.angle_beta   90.00
_cell.angle_gamma   90.00
#
_symmetry.space_group_name_H-M   'P 1'
#
loop_
_entity.id
_entity.type
_entity.pdbx_description
1 polymer ?
#
loop_
_entity_poly.entity_id
_entity_poly.type
_entity_poly.pdbx_seq_one_letter_code
_entity_poly.pdbx_strand_id
1 'polypeptide(L)'
;MELLLGQSETQVEYDRAGTIIKGQEVILPKRKHEDVHVNNHTSVWGLWWKDHQWAYKCCQQTIRNTYCTGSAGIEAAEAALDFIMKTY
;
A
#
# COMPACT_ATOMS: atom_id res chain seq x y z
N MET A 1 28.78 9.51 3.90
CA MET A 1 28.43 8.57 4.97
C MET A 1 26.96 8.74 5.30
N GLU A 2 26.14 7.76 4.96
CA GLU A 2 24.70 7.73 5.26
C GLU A 2 24.48 6.81 6.47
N LEU A 3 23.87 7.32 7.54
CA LEU A 3 23.62 6.56 8.77
C LEU A 3 22.22 5.93 8.70
N LEU A 4 22.23 4.60 8.59
CA LEU A 4 21.10 3.69 8.52
C LEU A 4 20.49 3.48 9.93
N LEU A 5 19.21 3.82 10.09
CA LEU A 5 18.31 3.49 11.21
C LEU A 5 18.82 3.80 12.64
N GLY A 6 18.62 5.04 13.11
CA GLY A 6 18.59 5.33 14.54
C GLY A 6 17.41 4.60 15.21
N GLN A 7 17.68 3.80 16.24
CA GLN A 7 16.64 3.18 17.07
C GLN A 7 15.84 4.26 17.81
N SER A 8 14.50 4.17 17.81
CA SER A 8 13.63 5.04 18.61
C SER A 8 13.19 4.31 19.87
N GLU A 9 13.54 4.83 21.04
CA GLU A 9 12.99 4.38 22.33
C GLU A 9 11.67 5.12 22.62
N THR A 10 10.65 4.40 23.10
CA THR A 10 9.37 4.99 23.50
C THR A 10 9.20 4.80 25.00
N GLN A 11 9.22 5.90 25.75
CA GLN A 11 9.05 5.91 27.20
C GLN A 11 7.57 6.08 27.55
N VAL A 12 7.01 5.14 28.33
CA VAL A 12 5.63 5.18 28.83
C VAL A 12 5.67 5.39 30.34
N GLU A 13 5.00 6.43 30.82
CA GLU A 13 4.90 6.73 32.25
C GLU A 13 3.59 6.15 32.82
N TYR A 14 3.69 5.47 33.97
CA TYR A 14 2.56 4.87 34.69
C TYR A 14 2.32 5.63 36.00
N ASP A 15 1.05 5.79 36.38
CA ASP A 15 0.68 6.34 37.68
C ASP A 15 0.92 5.33 38.81
N ARG A 16 0.86 5.80 40.06
CA ARG A 16 1.02 5.00 41.28
C ARG A 16 -0.05 3.90 41.43
N ALA A 17 -1.18 4.06 40.73
CA ALA A 17 -2.25 3.07 40.62
C ALA A 17 -2.07 2.06 39.47
N GLY A 18 -0.99 2.16 38.69
CA GLY A 18 -0.67 1.27 37.56
C GLY A 18 -1.32 1.65 36.23
N THR A 19 -2.06 2.75 36.16
CA THR A 19 -2.70 3.23 34.93
C THR A 19 -1.74 4.12 34.14
N ILE A 20 -1.68 3.94 32.82
CA ILE A 20 -0.83 4.74 31.92
C ILE A 20 -1.34 6.20 31.92
N ILE A 21 -0.50 7.15 32.32
CA ILE A 21 -0.86 8.58 32.41
C ILE A 21 -0.67 9.32 31.08
N LYS A 22 0.20 8.84 30.20
CA LYS A 22 0.38 9.35 28.84
C LYS A 22 0.62 8.19 27.88
N GLY A 23 -0.18 8.12 26.82
CA GLY A 23 -0.12 7.03 25.84
C GLY A 23 -1.37 6.15 25.78
N GLN A 24 -2.50 6.61 26.33
CA GLN A 24 -3.76 5.92 26.08
C GLN A 24 -4.19 6.21 24.63
N GLU A 25 -3.71 5.36 23.71
CA GLU A 25 -4.35 5.23 22.42
C GLU A 25 -5.81 4.89 22.69
N VAL A 26 -6.69 5.84 22.41
CA VAL A 26 -8.12 5.62 22.43
C VAL A 26 -8.38 4.60 21.32
N ILE A 27 -8.44 3.33 21.67
CA ILE A 27 -8.90 2.28 20.76
C ILE A 27 -10.40 2.51 20.60
N LEU A 28 -10.74 3.43 19.70
CA LEU A 28 -12.09 3.61 19.21
C LEU A 28 -12.53 2.25 18.65
N PRO A 29 -13.68 1.71 19.05
CA PRO A 29 -14.16 0.45 18.52
C PRO A 29 -14.33 0.63 17.00
N LYS A 30 -13.50 -0.09 16.21
CA LYS A 30 -13.57 -0.07 14.74
C LYS A 30 -14.96 -0.57 14.32
N ARG A 31 -15.86 0.37 14.06
CA ARG A 31 -17.18 0.09 13.47
C ARG A 31 -16.97 -0.04 11.97
N LYS A 32 -17.39 -1.17 11.40
CA LYS A 32 -17.67 -1.43 9.97
C LYS A 32 -17.29 -0.27 9.04
N HIS A 33 -16.10 -0.33 8.47
CA HIS A 33 -15.83 0.20 7.15
C HIS A 33 -15.01 -0.88 6.48
N GLU A 34 -15.61 -1.58 5.52
CA GLU A 34 -14.85 -2.39 4.57
C GLU A 34 -13.67 -1.54 4.14
N ASP A 35 -12.46 -2.07 4.24
CA ASP A 35 -11.30 -1.49 3.58
C ASP A 35 -11.75 -1.16 2.14
N VAL A 36 -11.93 0.13 1.83
CA VAL A 36 -12.48 0.60 0.55
C VAL A 36 -11.39 0.42 -0.49
N HIS A 37 -11.20 -0.83 -0.85
CA HIS A 37 -10.49 -1.31 -2.01
C HIS A 37 -11.33 -0.87 -3.21
N VAL A 38 -11.04 0.34 -3.70
CA VAL A 38 -11.68 0.91 -4.89
C VAL A 38 -11.69 -0.16 -5.98
N ASN A 39 -12.86 -0.55 -6.47
CA ASN A 39 -13.04 -1.50 -7.57
C ASN A 39 -12.23 -2.82 -7.46
N ASN A 40 -12.25 -3.45 -6.28
CA ASN A 40 -11.65 -4.78 -6.04
C ASN A 40 -10.10 -4.82 -6.07
N HIS A 41 -9.42 -3.68 -5.91
CA HIS A 41 -7.96 -3.64 -5.79
C HIS A 41 -7.50 -3.97 -4.37
N THR A 42 -6.60 -4.95 -4.16
CA THR A 42 -6.05 -5.28 -2.82
C THR A 42 -4.91 -4.35 -2.37
N SER A 43 -4.62 -3.30 -3.12
CA SER A 43 -3.52 -2.37 -2.86
C SER A 43 -3.94 -0.95 -3.23
N VAL A 44 -3.39 0.04 -2.52
CA VAL A 44 -3.63 1.45 -2.82
C VAL A 44 -2.89 1.84 -4.11
N TRP A 45 -3.39 2.88 -4.79
CA TRP A 45 -2.70 3.47 -5.94
C TRP A 45 -1.33 4.02 -5.54
N GLY A 46 -0.31 3.82 -6.39
CA GLY A 46 1.02 4.41 -6.19
C GLY A 46 1.98 3.52 -5.39
N LEU A 47 1.58 2.29 -5.05
CA LEU A 47 2.47 1.28 -4.49
C LEU A 47 3.37 0.61 -5.54
N TRP A 48 3.20 0.94 -6.82
CA TRP A 48 4.01 0.44 -7.92
C TRP A 48 4.42 1.58 -8.85
N TRP A 49 5.68 1.57 -9.27
CA TRP A 49 6.29 2.59 -10.14
C TRP A 49 7.21 1.91 -11.15
N LYS A 50 7.02 2.22 -12.44
CA LYS A 50 7.89 1.77 -13.53
C LYS A 50 7.77 2.75 -14.71
N ASP A 51 8.85 2.99 -15.44
CA ASP A 51 8.84 3.78 -16.69
C ASP A 51 8.11 5.13 -16.59
N HIS A 52 8.33 5.85 -15.48
CA HIS A 52 7.68 7.13 -15.18
C HIS A 52 6.15 7.07 -14.95
N GLN A 53 5.62 5.88 -14.66
CA GLN A 53 4.19 5.67 -14.43
C GLN A 53 3.93 5.02 -13.06
N TRP A 54 2.93 5.55 -12.35
CA TRP A 54 2.42 5.00 -11.09
C TRP A 54 1.26 4.04 -11.38
N ALA A 55 1.19 2.95 -10.63
CA ALA A 55 0.11 1.96 -10.75
C ALA A 55 -0.32 1.37 -9.40
N TYR A 56 -1.36 0.54 -9.45
CA TYR A 56 -1.71 -0.36 -8.36
C TYR A 56 -0.72 -1.53 -8.26
N LYS A 57 -0.28 -1.90 -7.06
CA LYS A 57 0.62 -3.06 -6.87
C LYS A 57 -0.03 -4.41 -7.21
N CYS A 58 -1.34 -4.54 -7.05
CA CYS A 58 -2.05 -5.80 -7.25
C CYS A 58 -2.17 -6.25 -8.73
N CYS A 59 -2.25 -5.31 -9.66
CA CYS A 59 -2.48 -5.61 -11.09
C CYS A 59 -1.71 -4.70 -12.05
N GLN A 60 -0.82 -3.83 -11.53
CA GLN A 60 0.04 -2.91 -12.29
C GLN A 60 -0.71 -1.99 -13.27
N GLN A 61 -2.01 -1.76 -13.02
CA GLN A 61 -2.84 -0.87 -13.84
C GLN A 61 -2.47 0.59 -13.57
N THR A 62 -2.13 1.32 -14.63
CA THR A 62 -1.71 2.73 -14.62
C THR A 62 -2.87 3.70 -14.82
N ILE A 63 -4.11 3.21 -14.77
CA ILE A 63 -5.33 4.04 -14.77
C ILE A 63 -6.05 3.94 -13.42
N ARG A 64 -6.28 5.09 -12.77
CA ARG A 64 -6.95 5.18 -11.47
C ARG A 64 -8.42 4.79 -11.59
N ASN A 65 -8.99 4.24 -10.51
CA ASN A 65 -10.41 3.90 -10.43
C ASN A 65 -10.88 2.91 -11.51
N THR A 66 -9.97 2.07 -12.02
CA THR A 66 -10.30 0.92 -12.86
C THR A 66 -10.64 -0.30 -12.01
N TYR A 67 -11.31 -1.29 -12.58
CA TYR A 67 -11.48 -2.59 -11.92
C TYR A 67 -10.18 -3.39 -11.90
N CYS A 68 -9.93 -4.06 -10.78
CA CYS A 68 -8.78 -4.95 -10.65
C CYS A 68 -8.88 -6.11 -11.65
N THR A 69 -7.88 -6.20 -12.52
CA THR A 69 -7.72 -7.27 -13.52
C THR A 69 -6.90 -8.45 -12.99
N GLY A 70 -6.42 -8.38 -11.75
CA GLY A 70 -5.61 -9.43 -11.12
C GLY A 70 -4.31 -9.72 -11.88
N SER A 71 -3.84 -10.97 -11.79
CA SER A 71 -2.64 -11.44 -12.50
C SER A 71 -2.77 -11.38 -14.02
N ALA A 72 -3.99 -11.58 -14.55
CA ALA A 72 -4.26 -11.50 -15.98
C ALA A 72 -3.94 -10.12 -16.58
N GLY A 73 -4.08 -9.05 -15.79
CA GLY A 73 -3.69 -7.70 -16.22
C GLY A 73 -2.18 -7.53 -16.40
N ILE A 74 -1.38 -8.25 -15.62
CA ILE A 74 0.09 -8.21 -15.69
C ILE A 74 0.56 -8.99 -16.91
N GLU A 75 0.06 -10.21 -17.09
CA GLU A 75 0.38 -11.05 -18.25
C GLU A 75 0.00 -10.37 -19.57
N ALA A 76 -1.17 -9.72 -19.62
CA ALA A 76 -1.59 -8.97 -20.80
C ALA A 76 -0.69 -7.76 -21.09
N ALA A 77 -0.19 -7.07 -20.05
CA ALA A 77 0.74 -5.96 -20.20
C ALA A 77 2.10 -6.44 -20.71
N GLU A 78 2.61 -7.56 -20.19
CA GLU A 78 3.86 -8.18 -20.66
C GLU A 78 3.74 -8.67 -22.11
N ALA A 79 2.64 -9.34 -22.45
CA ALA A 79 2.37 -9.79 -23.80
C ALA A 79 2.24 -8.63 -24.80
N ALA A 80 1.61 -7.52 -24.38
CA ALA A 80 1.54 -6.31 -25.20
C ALA A 80 2.92 -5.71 -25.46
N LEU A 81 3.80 -5.66 -24.44
CA LEU A 81 5.18 -5.19 -24.59
C LEU A 81 6.01 -6.11 -25.51
N ASP A 82 5.88 -7.43 -25.36
CA ASP A 82 6.55 -8.41 -26.22
C ASP A 82 6.08 -8.30 -27.69
N PHE A 83 4.78 -8.13 -27.91
CA PHE A 83 4.23 -7.92 -29.26
C PHE A 83 4.79 -6.65 -29.88
N ILE A 84 4.78 -5.54 -29.15
CA ILE A 84 5.35 -4.26 -29.59
C ILE A 84 6.82 -4.45 -29.97
N MET A 85 7.62 -5.11 -29.13
CA MET A 85 9.04 -5.35 -29.39
C MET A 85 9.30 -6.23 -30.62
N LYS A 86 8.43 -7.21 -30.91
CA LYS A 86 8.56 -8.12 -32.06
C LYS A 86 8.11 -7.51 -33.39
N THR A 87 7.36 -6.41 -33.36
CA THR A 87 6.86 -5.73 -34.56
C THR A 87 7.82 -4.70 -35.15
N TYR A 88 9.02 -4.53 -34.59
CA TYR A 88 10.08 -3.65 -35.11
C TYR A 88 11.24 -4.43 -35.71
#